data_AF-A0A426Z7Y8-F1
#
_entry.id   AF-A0A426Z7Y8-F1
#
_cell.length_a   1.000
_cell.length_b   1.000
_cell.length_c   1.000
_cell.angle_alpha   90.00
_cell.angle_beta   90.00
_cell.angle_gamma   90.00
#
_symmetry.space_group_name_H-M   'P 1'
#
loop_
_entity.id
_entity.type
_entity.pdbx_description
1 polymer ?
#
loop_
_entity_poly.entity_id
_entity_poly.type
_entity_poly.pdbx_seq_one_letter_code
_entity_poly.pdbx_strand_id
1 'polypeptide(L)'
;MACIKSASRSALVAFAPDAPYLAAGTMAGAVDLSFSSTANLEIFKLDFQSDAHDLPVAGACPSAERFNRLSWGKPLGSASEEYALGLVAGGLGDGSIGIWNPLKMISSDDQNAAFVAKLEKHVGPVIIIPVLSSNLLASGADEGELCIWDLAKPSEPNHFPSLKVPRHLIRLAFNKN
;
A
#
# COMPACT_ATOMS: atom_id res chain seq x y z
N MET A 1 -22.54 -9.21 15.14
CA MET A 1 -22.82 -8.48 13.88
C MET A 1 -22.60 -9.44 12.74
N ALA A 2 -23.57 -9.61 11.83
CA ALA A 2 -23.33 -10.38 10.62
C ALA A 2 -22.45 -9.55 9.68
N CYS A 3 -21.36 -10.13 9.17
CA CYS A 3 -20.52 -9.49 8.16
C CYS A 3 -21.21 -9.58 6.78
N ILE A 4 -21.17 -8.49 6.01
CA ILE A 4 -21.76 -8.44 4.66
C ILE A 4 -20.86 -9.20 3.68
N LYS A 5 -19.55 -8.99 3.80
CA LYS A 5 -18.50 -9.69 3.06
C LYS A 5 -17.36 -10.08 4.00
N SER A 6 -16.68 -11.17 3.71
CA SER A 6 -15.56 -11.70 4.49
C SER A 6 -14.37 -12.10 3.62
N ALA A 7 -13.18 -11.95 4.17
CA ALA A 7 -11.96 -12.55 3.65
C ALA A 7 -11.11 -13.02 4.84
N SER A 8 -10.75 -14.29 4.87
CA SER A 8 -9.96 -14.88 5.96
C SER A 8 -8.47 -14.59 5.75
N ARG A 9 -8.04 -13.37 6.11
CA ARG A 9 -6.65 -12.90 6.02
C ARG A 9 -6.23 -12.15 7.28
N SER A 10 -5.01 -12.42 7.74
CA SER A 10 -4.34 -11.56 8.72
C SER A 10 -3.61 -10.45 7.97
N ALA A 11 -4.32 -9.39 7.63
CA ALA A 11 -3.83 -8.37 6.72
C ALA A 11 -4.10 -6.93 7.20
N LEU A 12 -3.25 -6.02 6.74
CA LEU A 12 -3.53 -4.59 6.74
C LEU A 12 -4.28 -4.24 5.47
N VAL A 13 -5.21 -3.29 5.56
CA VAL A 13 -6.09 -2.97 4.44
C VAL A 13 -6.00 -1.50 4.04
N ALA A 14 -6.18 -1.25 2.74
CA ALA A 14 -6.31 0.10 2.18
C ALA A 14 -7.36 0.10 1.06
N PHE A 15 -8.26 1.09 1.09
CA PHE A 15 -9.32 1.22 0.09
C PHE A 15 -8.83 2.01 -1.13
N ALA A 16 -9.23 1.56 -2.32
CA ALA A 16 -9.02 2.37 -3.52
C ALA A 16 -9.81 3.68 -3.41
N PRO A 17 -9.21 4.83 -3.79
CA PRO A 17 -9.85 6.13 -3.63
C PRO A 17 -11.11 6.31 -4.51
N ASP A 18 -11.06 5.80 -5.75
CA ASP A 18 -12.10 6.04 -6.76
C ASP A 18 -12.67 4.75 -7.36
N ALA A 19 -12.45 3.59 -6.74
CA ALA A 19 -12.84 2.29 -7.30
C ALA A 19 -13.30 1.30 -6.23
N PRO A 20 -14.14 0.30 -6.58
CA PRO A 20 -14.65 -0.69 -5.63
C PRO A 20 -13.62 -1.80 -5.38
N TYR A 21 -12.40 -1.43 -4.98
CA TYR A 21 -11.31 -2.36 -4.68
C TYR A 21 -10.73 -2.11 -3.28
N LEU A 22 -10.22 -3.18 -2.69
CA LEU A 22 -9.58 -3.20 -1.40
C LEU A 22 -8.23 -3.90 -1.53
N ALA A 23 -7.14 -3.23 -1.16
CA ALA A 23 -5.84 -3.86 -1.05
C ALA A 23 -5.68 -4.47 0.35
N ALA A 24 -5.11 -5.67 0.42
CA ALA A 24 -4.84 -6.39 1.65
C ALA A 24 -3.40 -6.93 1.61
N GLY A 25 -2.55 -6.43 2.50
CA GLY A 25 -1.15 -6.87 2.63
C GLY A 25 -0.97 -7.73 3.88
N THR A 26 -0.28 -8.86 3.78
CA THR A 26 0.00 -9.75 4.92
C THR A 26 0.63 -8.98 6.08
N MET A 27 -0.02 -8.95 7.24
CA MET A 27 0.39 -8.13 8.38
C MET A 27 1.63 -8.70 9.06
N ALA A 28 2.60 -7.84 9.34
CA ALA A 28 3.77 -8.19 10.15
C ALA A 28 3.36 -8.52 11.59
N GLY A 29 4.02 -9.51 12.20
CA GLY A 29 3.70 -9.98 13.57
C GLY A 29 2.44 -10.84 13.69
N ALA A 30 1.64 -11.00 12.63
CA ALA A 30 0.51 -11.91 12.63
C ALA A 30 0.93 -13.36 12.34
N VAL A 31 0.31 -14.31 13.04
CA VAL A 31 0.39 -15.74 12.71
C VAL A 31 -0.94 -16.11 12.09
N ASP A 32 -0.96 -16.42 10.79
CA ASP A 32 -2.19 -16.92 10.16
C ASP A 32 -2.40 -18.41 10.51
N LEU A 33 -3.64 -18.88 10.34
CA LEU A 33 -4.04 -20.26 10.65
C LEU A 33 -3.36 -21.31 9.76
N SER A 34 -2.81 -20.90 8.62
CA SER A 34 -2.06 -21.76 7.69
C SER A 34 -0.56 -21.79 7.99
N PHE A 35 -0.10 -21.09 9.03
CA PHE A 35 1.33 -20.94 9.38
C PHE A 35 2.20 -20.49 8.19
N SER A 36 1.62 -19.75 7.25
CA SER A 36 2.36 -19.31 6.08
C SER A 36 3.38 -18.24 6.45
N SER A 37 4.62 -18.42 5.98
CA SER A 37 5.67 -17.41 6.07
C SER A 37 5.67 -16.45 4.87
N THR A 38 4.82 -16.67 3.87
CA THR A 38 4.80 -15.84 2.66
C THR A 38 4.07 -14.51 2.90
N ALA A 39 4.67 -13.43 2.43
CA ALA A 39 4.03 -12.11 2.42
C ALA A 39 3.44 -11.85 1.04
N ASN A 40 2.17 -11.45 0.98
CA ASN A 40 1.48 -11.14 -0.27
C ASN A 40 0.73 -9.81 -0.14
N LEU A 41 0.57 -9.14 -1.28
CA LEU A 41 -0.37 -8.05 -1.48
C LEU A 41 -1.48 -8.55 -2.40
N GLU A 42 -2.68 -8.70 -1.86
CA GLU A 42 -3.88 -9.11 -2.60
C GLU A 42 -4.78 -7.91 -2.86
N ILE A 43 -5.43 -7.87 -4.01
CA ILE A 43 -6.52 -6.94 -4.30
C ILE A 43 -7.82 -7.71 -4.30
N PHE A 44 -8.77 -7.25 -3.50
CA PHE A 44 -10.14 -7.75 -3.45
C PHE A 44 -11.07 -6.82 -4.19
N LYS A 45 -12.01 -7.39 -4.94
CA LYS A 45 -13.12 -6.62 -5.52
C LYS A 45 -14.27 -6.55 -4.53
N LEU A 46 -14.71 -5.33 -4.23
CA LEU A 46 -15.88 -5.06 -3.40
C LEU A 46 -17.14 -5.20 -4.26
N ASP A 47 -17.51 -6.44 -4.55
CA ASP A 47 -18.73 -6.76 -5.28
C ASP A 47 -19.91 -6.93 -4.30
N PHE A 48 -20.72 -5.88 -4.17
CA PHE A 48 -21.95 -5.91 -3.36
C PHE A 48 -23.19 -6.33 -4.15
N GLN A 49 -23.06 -6.63 -5.45
CA GLN A 49 -24.18 -7.12 -6.27
C GLN A 49 -24.34 -8.64 -6.16
N SER A 50 -23.24 -9.34 -5.90
CA SER A 50 -23.25 -10.78 -5.62
C SER A 50 -23.67 -11.09 -4.18
N ASP A 51 -24.50 -12.12 -4.00
CA ASP A 51 -24.87 -12.66 -2.67
C ASP A 51 -23.74 -13.46 -2.01
N ALA A 52 -22.64 -13.73 -2.72
CA ALA A 52 -21.51 -14.47 -2.16
C ALA A 52 -20.88 -13.71 -0.98
N HIS A 53 -20.74 -14.34 0.18
CA HIS A 53 -20.12 -13.69 1.34
C HIS A 53 -18.61 -13.49 1.18
N ASP A 54 -17.92 -14.36 0.44
CA ASP A 54 -16.48 -14.24 0.27
C ASP A 54 -16.11 -13.16 -0.75
N LEU A 55 -15.12 -12.34 -0.39
CA LEU A 55 -14.56 -11.35 -1.31
C LEU A 55 -13.71 -12.04 -2.37
N PRO A 56 -14.00 -11.84 -3.67
CA PRO A 56 -13.18 -12.38 -4.73
C PRO A 56 -11.84 -11.64 -4.82
N VAL A 57 -10.76 -12.40 -4.98
CA VAL A 57 -9.42 -11.87 -5.28
C VAL A 57 -9.37 -11.49 -6.75
N ALA A 58 -9.09 -10.22 -7.02
CA ALA A 58 -8.92 -9.66 -8.36
C ALA A 58 -7.47 -9.74 -8.86
N GLY A 59 -6.48 -9.79 -7.96
CA GLY A 59 -5.05 -9.91 -8.28
C GLY A 59 -4.22 -10.11 -7.03
N ALA A 60 -3.00 -10.65 -7.15
CA ALA A 60 -2.15 -10.94 -5.98
C ALA A 60 -0.65 -10.95 -6.32
N CYS A 61 0.10 -9.98 -5.78
CA CYS A 61 1.54 -9.89 -5.95
C CYS A 61 2.28 -10.42 -4.70
N PRO A 62 3.28 -11.31 -4.85
CA PRO A 62 4.19 -11.64 -3.77
C PRO A 62 4.94 -10.39 -3.28
N SER A 63 5.21 -10.33 -1.98
CA SER A 63 6.04 -9.30 -1.35
C SER A 63 7.25 -9.97 -0.69
N ALA A 64 8.40 -9.27 -0.70
CA ALA A 64 9.60 -9.75 -0.02
C ALA A 64 9.42 -9.81 1.50
N GLU A 65 8.64 -8.88 2.05
CA GLU A 65 8.45 -8.70 3.49
C GLU A 65 6.98 -8.46 3.84
N ARG A 66 6.65 -8.70 5.10
CA ARG A 66 5.30 -8.43 5.64
C ARG A 66 5.08 -6.93 5.85
N PHE A 67 3.82 -6.53 5.85
CA PHE A 67 3.40 -5.14 5.89
C PHE A 67 3.19 -4.65 7.33
N ASN A 68 3.82 -3.53 7.68
CA ASN A 68 3.59 -2.75 8.90
C ASN A 68 2.53 -1.66 8.69
N ARG A 69 2.44 -1.12 7.47
CA ARG A 69 1.42 -0.17 7.02
C ARG A 69 1.08 -0.43 5.56
N LEU A 70 -0.16 -0.13 5.19
CA LEU A 70 -0.62 -0.18 3.81
C LEU A 70 -1.45 1.06 3.52
N SER A 71 -1.27 1.62 2.33
CA SER A 71 -2.03 2.75 1.89
C SER A 71 -2.23 2.74 0.38
N TRP A 72 -3.37 3.27 -0.06
CA TRP A 72 -3.71 3.41 -1.46
C TRP A 72 -4.04 4.87 -1.73
N GLY A 73 -3.35 5.47 -2.70
CA GLY A 73 -3.60 6.83 -3.13
C GLY A 73 -3.52 6.97 -4.64
N LYS A 74 -4.03 8.09 -5.16
CA LYS A 74 -4.01 8.41 -6.58
C LYS A 74 -3.29 9.74 -6.79
N PRO A 75 -2.18 9.78 -7.53
CA PRO A 75 -1.47 11.02 -7.85
C PRO A 75 -2.37 11.97 -8.72
N LEU A 76 -2.39 13.30 -8.47
CA LEU A 76 -3.00 14.27 -9.41
C LEU A 76 -2.22 14.29 -10.72
N GLY A 77 -2.95 14.38 -11.82
CA GLY A 77 -2.34 14.48 -13.15
C GLY A 77 -1.91 13.12 -13.71
N SER A 78 -2.08 12.02 -12.98
CA SER A 78 -2.11 10.67 -13.57
C SER A 78 -3.39 10.48 -14.39
N ALA A 79 -3.51 11.24 -15.48
CA ALA A 79 -4.33 10.90 -16.63
C ALA A 79 -3.69 9.77 -17.46
N SER A 80 -2.51 9.29 -17.06
CA SER A 80 -1.90 8.09 -17.63
C SER A 80 -2.78 6.89 -17.30
N GLU A 81 -3.31 6.25 -18.35
CA GLU A 81 -4.07 5.01 -18.25
C GLU A 81 -3.30 3.91 -17.50
N GLU A 82 -1.96 4.00 -17.49
CA GLU A 82 -1.10 3.06 -16.77
C GLU A 82 -1.39 3.01 -15.26
N TYR A 83 -1.76 4.13 -14.64
CA TYR A 83 -2.02 4.23 -13.20
C TYR A 83 -3.46 4.64 -12.91
N ALA A 84 -4.42 4.20 -13.72
CA ALA A 84 -5.83 4.60 -13.60
C ALA A 84 -6.44 4.29 -12.22
N LEU A 85 -5.99 3.20 -11.58
CA LEU A 85 -6.36 2.81 -10.21
C LEU A 85 -5.46 3.43 -9.13
N GLY A 86 -4.49 4.28 -9.48
CA GLY A 86 -3.54 4.87 -8.55
C GLY A 86 -2.38 3.93 -8.18
N LEU A 87 -1.86 4.11 -6.98
CA LEU A 87 -0.72 3.36 -6.44
C LEU A 87 -1.02 2.86 -5.03
N VAL A 88 -0.52 1.67 -4.73
CA VAL A 88 -0.50 1.11 -3.38
C VAL A 88 0.92 1.24 -2.83
N ALA A 89 1.05 1.86 -1.66
CA ALA A 89 2.30 1.98 -0.92
C ALA A 89 2.22 1.14 0.36
N GLY A 90 3.24 0.33 0.61
CA GLY A 90 3.29 -0.57 1.75
C GLY A 90 4.62 -0.46 2.48
N GLY A 91 4.55 -0.23 3.79
CA GLY A 91 5.73 -0.18 4.66
C GLY A 91 6.07 -1.58 5.08
N LEU A 92 7.29 -2.01 4.76
CA LEU A 92 7.75 -3.38 4.94
C LEU A 92 8.44 -3.58 6.30
N GLY A 93 8.63 -4.85 6.66
CA GLY A 93 9.31 -5.26 7.89
C GLY A 93 10.77 -4.81 8.00
N ASP A 94 11.45 -4.71 6.85
CA ASP A 94 12.85 -4.27 6.74
C ASP A 94 13.02 -2.74 6.85
N GLY A 95 11.92 -1.98 6.92
CA GLY A 95 11.94 -0.52 6.92
C GLY A 95 11.94 0.11 5.54
N SER A 96 11.84 -0.69 4.47
CA SER A 96 11.63 -0.17 3.13
C SER A 96 10.15 0.10 2.85
N ILE A 97 9.90 0.82 1.76
CA ILE A 97 8.55 1.06 1.24
C ILE A 97 8.47 0.44 -0.15
N GLY A 98 7.55 -0.50 -0.34
CA GLY A 98 7.20 -0.98 -1.67
C GLY A 98 6.11 -0.11 -2.28
N ILE A 99 6.19 0.10 -3.60
CA ILE A 99 5.17 0.75 -4.41
C ILE A 99 4.68 -0.24 -5.46
N TRP A 100 3.37 -0.42 -5.54
CA TRP A 100 2.71 -1.32 -6.48
C TRP A 100 1.66 -0.59 -7.33
N ASN A 101 1.52 -1.04 -8.57
CA ASN A 101 0.46 -0.66 -9.47
C ASN A 101 -0.69 -1.69 -9.40
N PRO A 102 -1.81 -1.38 -8.73
CA PRO A 102 -2.94 -2.29 -8.61
C PRO A 102 -3.64 -2.57 -9.95
N LEU A 103 -3.55 -1.68 -10.94
CA LEU A 103 -4.12 -1.93 -12.26
C LEU A 103 -3.40 -3.10 -12.93
N LYS A 104 -2.06 -3.05 -12.98
CA LYS A 104 -1.25 -4.15 -13.53
C LYS A 104 -1.46 -5.45 -12.76
N MET A 105 -1.63 -5.40 -11.45
CA MET A 105 -1.88 -6.58 -10.63
C MET A 105 -3.21 -7.29 -10.95
N ILE A 106 -4.23 -6.53 -11.39
CA ILE A 106 -5.54 -7.07 -11.74
C ILE A 106 -5.61 -7.47 -13.23
N SER A 107 -4.89 -6.75 -14.10
CA SER A 107 -4.99 -6.92 -15.56
C SER A 107 -3.91 -7.81 -16.18
N SER A 108 -2.82 -8.09 -15.47
CA SER A 108 -1.67 -8.86 -15.96
C SER A 108 -1.66 -10.25 -15.35
N ASP A 109 -1.30 -11.25 -16.16
CA ASP A 109 -0.98 -12.60 -15.66
C ASP A 109 0.41 -12.66 -14.99
N ASP A 110 1.28 -11.68 -15.27
CA ASP A 110 2.57 -11.54 -14.59
C ASP A 110 2.41 -10.81 -13.25
N GLN A 111 2.52 -11.59 -12.16
CA GLN A 111 2.41 -11.07 -10.80
C GLN A 111 3.53 -10.12 -10.40
N ASN A 112 4.69 -10.16 -11.06
CA ASN A 112 5.80 -9.25 -10.78
C ASN A 112 5.66 -7.91 -11.51
N ALA A 113 4.85 -7.85 -12.57
CA ALA A 113 4.64 -6.61 -13.34
C ALA A 113 3.92 -5.52 -12.54
N ALA A 114 3.31 -5.88 -11.41
CA ALA A 114 2.66 -4.95 -10.49
C ALA A 114 3.67 -4.15 -9.64
N PHE A 115 4.87 -4.67 -9.41
CA PHE A 115 5.87 -3.97 -8.61
C PHE A 115 6.49 -2.80 -9.39
N VAL A 116 6.50 -1.61 -8.78
CA VAL A 116 6.94 -0.39 -9.44
C VAL A 116 8.30 0.07 -8.93
N ALA A 117 8.45 0.20 -7.61
CA ALA A 117 9.67 0.70 -7.00
C ALA A 117 9.80 0.27 -5.53
N LYS A 118 11.06 0.22 -5.06
CA LYS A 118 11.42 0.08 -3.64
C LYS A 118 12.03 1.40 -3.16
N LEU A 119 11.59 1.92 -2.02
CA LEU A 119 12.17 3.09 -1.37
C LEU A 119 12.92 2.62 -0.12
N GLU A 120 14.25 2.71 -0.15
CA GLU A 120 15.13 2.25 0.92
C GLU A 120 15.87 3.44 1.54
N LYS A 121 15.19 4.16 2.43
CA LYS A 121 15.79 5.30 3.14
C LYS A 121 15.64 5.22 4.65
N HIS A 122 14.55 4.63 5.12
CA HIS A 122 14.29 4.51 6.55
C HIS A 122 15.04 3.34 7.16
N VAL A 123 15.43 3.49 8.43
CA VAL A 123 15.94 2.40 9.26
C VAL A 123 14.86 2.08 10.29
N GLY A 124 14.29 0.87 10.21
CA GLY A 124 13.23 0.40 11.11
C GLY A 124 11.80 0.60 10.56
N PRO A 125 10.77 0.21 11.35
CA PRO A 125 9.39 0.17 10.89
C PRO A 125 8.90 1.51 10.33
N VAL A 126 8.28 1.47 9.14
CA VAL A 126 7.80 2.69 8.48
C VAL A 126 6.31 2.90 8.71
N ILE A 127 5.97 4.10 9.15
CA ILE A 127 4.64 4.69 9.12
C ILE A 127 4.46 5.40 7.79
N ILE A 128 3.39 5.11 7.06
CA ILE A 128 3.14 5.66 5.73
C ILE A 128 1.77 6.34 5.70
N ILE A 129 1.68 7.47 5.00
CA ILE A 129 0.42 8.12 4.63
C ILE A 129 0.18 7.91 3.13
N PRO A 130 -1.07 7.77 2.68
CA PRO A 130 -1.40 7.70 1.25
C PRO A 130 -0.76 8.80 0.42
N VAL A 131 -0.48 8.43 -0.83
CA VAL A 131 -0.19 9.35 -1.92
C VAL A 131 -1.34 10.35 -1.98
N LEU A 132 -1.02 11.60 -1.66
CA LEU A 132 -1.96 12.68 -1.78
C LEU A 132 -2.17 13.08 -3.23
N SER A 133 -3.22 13.88 -3.42
CA SER A 133 -3.46 14.65 -4.62
C SER A 133 -2.16 15.27 -5.18
N SER A 134 -1.23 15.79 -4.40
CA SER A 134 0.02 16.38 -4.92
C SER A 134 1.11 15.42 -5.42
N ASN A 135 0.83 14.13 -5.61
CA ASN A 135 1.83 13.08 -5.93
C ASN A 135 2.84 12.83 -4.79
N LEU A 136 2.58 13.41 -3.63
CA LEU A 136 3.47 13.30 -2.48
C LEU A 136 3.08 12.11 -1.62
N LEU A 137 4.07 11.29 -1.29
CA LEU A 137 3.99 10.25 -0.28
C LEU A 137 4.80 10.70 0.93
N ALA A 138 4.20 10.70 2.11
CA ALA A 138 4.93 10.94 3.34
C ALA A 138 5.13 9.62 4.09
N SER A 139 6.34 9.45 4.60
CA SER A 139 6.76 8.26 5.34
C SER A 139 7.61 8.67 6.52
N GLY A 140 7.35 8.08 7.67
CA GLY A 140 8.09 8.31 8.90
C GLY A 140 8.61 6.99 9.47
N ALA A 141 9.77 7.01 10.10
CA ALA A 141 10.32 5.85 10.81
C ALA A 141 10.42 6.09 12.31
N ASP A 142 10.57 5.01 13.08
CA ASP A 142 10.66 5.04 14.55
C ASP A 142 11.81 5.93 15.08
N GLU A 143 12.89 6.07 14.32
CA GLU A 143 14.04 6.94 14.65
C GLU A 143 13.74 8.45 14.55
N GLY A 144 12.53 8.84 14.17
CA GLY A 144 12.13 10.23 14.05
C GLY A 144 12.57 10.88 12.74
N GLU A 145 12.72 10.10 11.68
CA GLU A 145 12.95 10.60 10.32
C GLU A 145 11.62 10.66 9.56
N LEU A 146 11.34 11.81 8.96
CA LEU A 146 10.22 12.02 8.05
C LEU A 146 10.78 12.27 6.64
N CYS A 147 10.42 11.41 5.70
CA CYS A 147 10.73 11.54 4.28
C CYS A 147 9.46 11.84 3.49
N ILE A 148 9.54 12.85 2.64
CA ILE A 148 8.53 13.17 1.64
C ILE A 148 9.07 12.73 0.28
N TRP A 149 8.32 11.89 -0.42
CA TRP A 149 8.64 11.38 -1.73
C TRP A 149 7.76 12.04 -2.77
N ASP A 150 8.36 12.43 -3.89
CA ASP A 150 7.65 12.83 -5.10
C ASP A 150 7.49 11.61 -6.01
N LEU A 151 6.24 11.18 -6.18
CA LEU A 151 5.84 10.07 -7.03
C LEU A 151 5.30 10.55 -8.39
N ALA A 152 5.65 11.76 -8.85
CA ALA A 152 5.34 12.20 -10.21
C ALA A 152 5.87 11.23 -11.28
N LYS A 153 6.99 10.56 -11.00
CA LYS A 153 7.49 9.40 -11.76
C LYS A 153 7.63 8.19 -10.81
N PRO A 154 6.61 7.33 -10.70
CA PRO A 154 6.62 6.23 -9.73
C PRO A 154 7.79 5.25 -9.86
N SER A 155 8.32 5.05 -11.07
CA SER A 155 9.49 4.20 -11.34
C SER A 155 10.83 4.82 -10.91
N GLU A 156 10.89 6.15 -10.80
CA GLU A 156 12.07 6.92 -10.39
C GLU A 156 11.67 7.96 -9.33
N PRO A 157 11.27 7.48 -8.13
CA PRO A 157 10.76 8.34 -7.08
C PRO A 157 11.86 9.25 -6.53
N ASN A 158 11.61 10.55 -6.49
CA ASN A 158 12.50 11.52 -5.86
C ASN A 158 12.10 11.74 -4.40
N HIS A 159 13.01 12.24 -3.58
CA HIS A 159 12.69 12.60 -2.21
C HIS A 159 13.15 14.02 -1.89
N PHE A 160 12.34 14.72 -1.10
CA PHE A 160 12.74 15.97 -0.50
C PHE A 160 13.69 15.72 0.68
N PRO A 161 14.50 16.71 1.09
CA PRO A 161 15.35 16.59 2.25
C PRO A 161 14.59 16.05 3.47
N SER A 162 15.19 15.08 4.15
CA SER A 162 14.61 14.43 5.32
C SER A 162 14.42 15.45 6.45
N LEU A 163 13.23 15.43 7.06
CA LEU A 163 12.91 16.26 8.21
C LEU A 163 13.13 15.44 9.48
N LYS A 164 13.87 16.00 10.44
CA LYS A 164 13.94 15.40 11.79
C LYS A 164 12.72 15.80 12.58
N VAL A 165 12.01 14.81 13.10
CA VAL A 165 10.84 14.96 13.95
C VAL A 165 11.08 14.27 15.30
N PRO A 166 10.33 14.60 16.35
CA PRO A 166 10.46 13.91 17.63
C PRO A 166 10.32 12.39 17.46
N ARG A 167 11.13 11.63 18.20
CA ARG A 167 10.97 10.16 18.28
C ARG A 167 9.57 9.87 18.80
N HIS A 168 8.90 8.88 18.21
CA HIS A 168 7.49 8.52 18.44
C HIS A 168 6.47 9.33 17.63
N LEU A 169 6.78 9.62 16.38
CA LEU A 169 5.78 10.11 15.43
C LEU A 169 4.74 9.00 15.17
N ILE A 170 3.58 9.03 15.83
CA ILE A 170 2.60 7.93 15.78
C ILE A 170 1.60 8.07 14.63
N ARG A 171 1.41 9.31 14.16
CA ARG A 171 0.43 9.67 13.14
C ARG A 171 1.00 10.81 12.30
N LEU A 172 0.77 10.71 11.01
CA LEU A 172 0.92 11.82 10.10
C LEU A 172 -0.39 12.01 9.34
N ALA A 173 -0.73 13.26 9.03
CA ALA A 173 -1.84 13.62 8.16
C ALA A 173 -1.41 14.83 7.34
N PHE A 174 -1.80 14.86 6.08
CA PHE A 174 -1.62 16.07 5.28
C PHE A 174 -2.84 16.99 5.42
N ASN A 175 -2.59 18.29 5.37
CA ASN A 175 -3.64 19.28 5.30
C ASN A 175 -4.18 19.38 3.86
N LYS A 176 -5.50 19.32 3.70
CA LYS A 176 -6.21 19.54 2.43
C LYS A 176 -6.75 20.98 2.45
N ASN A 177 -5.89 21.95 2.13
CA ASN A 177 -6.33 23.33 1.88
C ASN A 177 -6.93 23.44 0.46
#